data_AF-A0A7C3D8H9-F1
#
_entry.id   AF-A0A7C3D8H9-F1
#
_cell.length_a   1.000
_cell.length_b   1.000
_cell.length_c   1.000
_cell.angle_alpha   90.00
_cell.angle_beta   90.00
_cell.angle_gamma   90.00
#
_symmetry.space_group_name_H-M   'P 1'
#
loop_
_entity.id
_entity.type
_entity.pdbx_description
1 polymer ?
#
loop_
_entity_poly.entity_id
_entity_poly.type
_entity_poly.pdbx_seq_one_letter_code
_entity_poly.pdbx_strand_id
1 'polypeptide(L)'
;MEDTIRVLRTDEIQKAWFGRPSGHRHHRLAMQLADGSVLVFPEAVVAAIVRAYTGVKNHPTRRAVELQATEAVNRKKDFARHQLLETDRSEQEIAALLADLLSAAEMSRSESA
;
A
#
# COMPACT_ATOMS: atom_id res chain seq x y z
N MET A 1 16.14 -10.52 -8.07
CA MET A 1 14.76 -10.84 -8.53
C MET A 1 14.25 -9.57 -9.16
N GLU A 2 13.79 -9.64 -10.40
CA GLU A 2 13.08 -8.52 -11.02
C GLU A 2 11.69 -8.46 -10.38
N ASP A 3 11.27 -7.25 -10.02
CA ASP A 3 9.95 -7.04 -9.40
C ASP A 3 8.87 -7.23 -10.48
N THR A 4 7.93 -8.15 -10.25
CA THR A 4 6.74 -8.27 -11.10
C THR A 4 5.73 -7.20 -10.71
N ILE A 5 5.46 -6.26 -11.61
CA ILE A 5 4.55 -5.14 -11.35
C ILE A 5 3.13 -5.52 -11.78
N ARG A 6 2.20 -5.60 -10.81
CA ARG A 6 0.77 -5.79 -11.06
C ARG A 6 -0.01 -4.54 -10.66
N VAL A 7 -0.66 -3.91 -11.65
CA VAL A 7 -1.59 -2.79 -11.41
C VAL A 7 -3.01 -3.34 -11.39
N LEU A 8 -3.68 -3.27 -10.22
CA LEU A 8 -5.05 -3.72 -10.07
C LEU A 8 -6.03 -2.65 -10.56
N ARG A 9 -6.92 -3.02 -11.48
CA ARG A 9 -8.06 -2.17 -11.83
C ARG A 9 -9.24 -2.41 -10.89
N THR A 10 -10.11 -1.42 -10.78
CA THR A 10 -11.29 -1.50 -9.89
C THR A 10 -12.22 -2.66 -10.25
N ASP A 11 -12.39 -2.95 -11.55
CA ASP A 11 -13.21 -4.06 -12.06
C ASP A 11 -12.60 -5.44 -11.79
N GLU A 12 -11.30 -5.51 -11.49
CA GLU A 12 -10.64 -6.74 -11.03
C GLU A 12 -10.85 -7.01 -9.54
N ILE A 13 -11.34 -6.03 -8.77
CA ILE A 13 -11.66 -6.21 -7.34
C ILE A 13 -13.14 -6.56 -7.22
N GLN A 14 -13.43 -7.82 -6.91
CA GLN A 14 -14.80 -8.29 -6.76
C GLN A 14 -15.45 -7.76 -5.47
N LYS A 15 -14.74 -7.86 -4.35
CA LYS A 15 -15.24 -7.51 -3.01
C LYS A 15 -14.10 -7.07 -2.11
N ALA A 16 -14.40 -6.18 -1.18
CA ALA A 16 -13.50 -5.83 -0.09
C ALA A 16 -14.25 -5.88 1.25
N TRP A 17 -13.57 -6.36 2.30
CA TRP A 17 -14.10 -6.42 3.66
C TRP A 17 -13.13 -5.73 4.60
N PHE A 18 -13.64 -4.79 5.39
CA PHE A 18 -12.90 -4.15 6.46
C PHE A 18 -13.63 -4.34 7.78
N GLY A 19 -12.92 -4.82 8.80
CA GLY A 19 -13.53 -5.09 10.10
C GLY A 19 -12.59 -5.80 11.05
N ARG A 20 -12.99 -5.92 12.30
CA ARG A 20 -12.30 -6.73 13.32
C ARG A 20 -12.86 -8.16 13.29
N PRO A 21 -12.08 -9.18 12.89
CA PRO A 21 -12.54 -10.56 12.92
C PRO A 21 -12.90 -11.00 14.34
N SER A 22 -13.79 -11.99 14.48
CA SER A 22 -14.13 -12.54 15.79
C SER A 22 -12.88 -13.08 16.50
N GLY A 23 -12.73 -12.79 17.79
CA GLY A 23 -11.57 -13.18 18.59
C GLY A 23 -10.26 -12.43 18.28
N HIS A 24 -10.26 -11.47 17.36
CA HIS A 24 -9.06 -10.70 17.01
C HIS A 24 -9.05 -9.33 17.67
N ARG A 25 -7.85 -8.87 18.02
CA ARG A 25 -7.65 -7.54 18.60
C ARG A 25 -7.75 -6.41 17.57
N HIS A 26 -7.26 -6.66 16.35
CA HIS A 26 -7.06 -5.66 15.31
C HIS A 26 -7.91 -5.93 14.08
N HIS A 27 -8.23 -4.87 13.33
CA HIS A 27 -8.92 -4.94 12.05
C HIS A 27 -8.09 -5.64 10.98
N ARG A 28 -8.78 -6.06 9.93
CA ARG A 28 -8.20 -6.56 8.68
C ARG A 28 -8.92 -5.89 7.53
N LEU A 29 -8.17 -5.63 6.46
CA LEU A 29 -8.72 -5.40 5.14
C LEU A 29 -8.46 -6.66 4.32
N ALA A 30 -9.50 -7.26 3.75
CA ALA A 30 -9.38 -8.34 2.78
C ALA A 30 -10.00 -7.90 1.45
N MET A 31 -9.34 -8.20 0.33
CA MET A 31 -9.84 -7.91 -1.02
C MET A 31 -9.82 -9.19 -1.86
N GLN A 32 -10.96 -9.58 -2.40
CA GLN A 32 -11.09 -10.68 -3.35
C GLN A 32 -10.96 -10.15 -4.78
N LEU A 33 -10.08 -10.77 -5.57
CA LEU A 33 -9.83 -10.44 -6.96
C LEU A 33 -10.62 -11.34 -7.92
N ALA A 34 -10.77 -10.90 -9.17
CA ALA A 34 -11.51 -11.60 -10.22
C ALA A 34 -10.93 -12.98 -10.58
N ASP A 35 -9.62 -13.16 -10.38
CA ASP A 35 -8.90 -14.42 -10.57
C ASP A 35 -9.07 -15.41 -9.41
N GLY A 36 -9.87 -15.05 -8.39
CA GLY A 36 -10.13 -15.88 -7.20
C GLY A 36 -9.10 -15.70 -6.08
N SER A 37 -8.02 -14.95 -6.27
CA SER A 37 -7.05 -14.66 -5.22
C SER A 37 -7.60 -13.66 -4.18
N VAL A 38 -7.08 -13.73 -2.95
CA VAL A 38 -7.48 -12.83 -1.86
C VAL A 38 -6.25 -12.18 -1.24
N LEU A 39 -6.22 -10.84 -1.22
CA LEU A 39 -5.21 -10.05 -0.53
C LEU A 39 -5.70 -9.70 0.87
N VAL A 40 -4.92 -9.99 1.91
CA VAL A 40 -5.27 -9.68 3.31
C VAL A 40 -4.21 -8.80 3.95
N PHE A 41 -4.62 -7.62 4.42
CA PHE A 41 -3.74 -6.61 5.00
C PHE A 41 -3.97 -6.49 6.53
N PRO A 42 -2.89 -6.45 7.32
CA PRO A 42 -2.97 -6.09 8.74
C PRO A 42 -3.42 -4.64 8.94
N GLU A 43 -4.10 -4.36 10.06
CA GLU A 43 -4.51 -3.01 10.47
C GLU A 43 -3.38 -1.97 10.36
N ALA A 44 -2.16 -2.33 10.76
CA ALA A 44 -1.00 -1.43 10.72
C ALA A 44 -0.62 -0.99 9.29
N VAL A 45 -0.76 -1.87 8.30
CA VAL A 45 -0.48 -1.56 6.89
C VAL A 45 -1.55 -0.61 6.35
N VAL A 46 -2.82 -0.92 6.62
CA VAL A 46 -3.96 -0.07 6.20
C VAL A 46 -3.85 1.32 6.84
N ALA A 47 -3.57 1.39 8.13
CA ALA A 47 -3.41 2.65 8.85
C ALA A 47 -2.27 3.51 8.28
N ALA A 48 -1.14 2.89 7.91
CA ALA A 48 -0.02 3.60 7.29
C ALA A 48 -0.39 4.15 5.89
N ILE A 49 -1.05 3.35 5.05
CA ILE A 49 -1.52 3.79 3.74
C ILE A 49 -2.53 4.95 3.87
N VAL A 50 -3.49 4.84 4.80
CA VAL A 50 -4.47 5.91 5.06
C VAL A 50 -3.77 7.18 5.53
N ARG A 51 -2.77 7.08 6.43
CA ARG A 51 -1.97 8.22 6.90
C ARG A 51 -1.20 8.87 5.75
N ALA A 52 -0.54 8.08 4.89
CA ALA A 52 0.16 8.58 3.72
C ALA A 52 -0.78 9.29 2.75
N TYR A 53 -1.90 8.66 2.40
CA TYR A 53 -2.91 9.24 1.50
C TYR A 53 -3.46 10.55 2.05
N THR A 54 -3.92 10.57 3.30
CA THR A 54 -4.47 11.77 3.93
C THR A 54 -3.41 12.85 4.10
N GLY A 55 -2.17 12.48 4.43
CA GLY A 55 -1.04 13.38 4.58
C GLY A 55 -0.60 14.03 3.27
N VAL A 56 -0.63 13.32 2.14
CA VAL A 56 -0.36 13.93 0.82
C VAL A 56 -1.56 14.73 0.34
N LYS A 57 -2.76 14.14 0.37
CA LYS A 57 -3.96 14.75 -0.23
C LYS A 57 -4.38 16.06 0.44
N ASN A 58 -4.15 16.19 1.75
CA ASN A 58 -4.61 17.34 2.54
C ASN A 58 -3.49 18.34 2.89
N HIS A 59 -2.22 18.06 2.55
CA HIS A 59 -1.12 18.98 2.82
C HIS A 59 -0.95 19.97 1.66
N PRO A 60 -0.75 21.28 1.93
CA PRO A 60 -0.80 22.31 0.89
C PRO A 60 0.30 22.18 -0.18
N THR A 61 1.42 21.55 0.15
CA THR A 61 2.59 21.48 -0.74
C THR A 61 3.16 20.09 -0.95
N ARG A 62 2.74 19.08 -0.16
CA ARG A 62 3.33 17.74 -0.19
C ARG A 62 2.70 16.96 -1.33
N ARG A 63 3.51 16.34 -2.17
CA ARG A 63 3.08 15.65 -3.40
C ARG A 63 3.29 14.15 -3.35
N ALA A 64 4.24 13.68 -2.55
CA ALA A 64 4.53 12.26 -2.42
C ALA A 64 5.05 11.90 -1.03
N VAL A 65 5.02 10.61 -0.71
CA VAL A 65 5.64 10.01 0.47
C VAL A 65 5.96 8.55 0.18
N GLU A 66 7.14 8.12 0.59
CA GLU A 66 7.51 6.71 0.60
C GLU A 66 7.30 6.16 2.00
N LEU A 67 6.79 4.93 2.07
CA LEU A 67 6.68 4.17 3.31
C LEU A 67 7.54 2.92 3.21
N GLN A 68 8.40 2.70 4.19
CA GLN A 68 9.25 1.52 4.27
C GLN A 68 8.95 0.71 5.52
N ALA A 69 9.07 -0.62 5.39
CA ALA A 69 8.98 -1.51 6.55
C ALA A 69 10.18 -1.27 7.47
N THR A 70 9.91 -0.76 8.66
CA THR A 70 10.93 -0.42 9.66
C THR A 70 10.51 -0.98 11.01
N GLU A 71 11.49 -1.44 11.79
CA GLU A 71 11.26 -1.77 13.20
C GLU A 71 11.08 -0.49 14.02
N ALA A 72 9.92 -0.34 14.65
CA ALA A 72 9.59 0.83 15.45
C ALA A 72 10.20 0.73 16.86
N VAL A 73 11.22 1.54 17.12
CA VAL A 73 11.81 1.77 18.44
C VAL A 73 10.87 2.67 19.26
N ASN A 74 10.70 2.40 20.57
CA ASN A 74 9.83 3.17 21.47
C ASN A 74 8.36 3.31 21.03
N ARG A 75 7.78 2.24 20.49
CA ARG A 75 6.36 2.18 20.11
C ARG A 75 5.43 2.10 21.32
N LYS A 76 4.19 2.58 21.15
CA LYS A 76 3.09 2.33 22.11
C LYS A 76 2.81 0.82 22.21
N LYS A 77 2.32 0.37 23.37
CA LYS A 77 2.10 -1.06 23.71
C LYS A 77 1.30 -1.84 22.65
N ASP A 78 0.41 -1.16 21.94
CA ASP A 78 -0.55 -1.79 21.02
C ASP A 78 -0.14 -1.72 19.55
N PHE A 79 1.04 -1.18 19.27
CA PHE A 79 1.55 -1.03 17.91
C PHE A 79 2.42 -2.23 17.52
N ALA A 80 2.34 -2.60 16.25
CA ALA A 80 3.16 -3.66 15.67
C ALA A 80 4.65 -3.30 15.76
N ARG A 81 5.50 -4.33 15.92
CA ARG A 81 6.97 -4.18 15.93
C ARG A 81 7.47 -3.61 14.61
N HIS A 82 7.02 -4.18 13.50
CA HIS A 82 7.30 -3.69 12.15
C HIS A 82 6.11 -2.86 11.67
N GLN A 83 6.41 -1.68 11.15
CA GLN A 83 5.42 -0.75 10.61
C GLN A 83 5.94 -0.16 9.32
N LEU A 84 5.01 0.36 8.52
CA LEU A 84 5.33 1.20 7.38
C LEU A 84 5.48 2.64 7.87
N LEU A 85 6.72 3.14 7.87
CA LEU A 85 7.10 4.48 8.31
C LEU A 85 7.63 5.30 7.13
N GLU A 86 7.39 6.59 7.19
CA GLU A 86 7.86 7.58 6.22
C GLU A 86 9.38 7.59 6.13
N THR A 87 9.92 7.55 4.92
CA THR A 87 11.36 7.73 4.66
C THR A 87 11.68 9.19 4.37
N ASP A 88 12.98 9.48 4.24
CA ASP A 88 13.53 10.78 3.85
C ASP A 88 13.73 10.93 2.33
N ARG A 89 13.32 9.94 1.53
CA ARG A 89 13.39 10.00 0.07
C ARG A 89 12.60 11.22 -0.45
N SER A 90 13.18 11.94 -1.41
CA SER A 90 12.57 13.16 -1.92
C SER A 90 11.28 12.91 -2.69
N GLU A 91 10.35 13.86 -2.64
CA GLU A 91 9.07 13.74 -3.33
C GLU A 91 9.23 13.62 -4.86
N GLN A 92 10.28 14.24 -5.41
CA GLN A 92 10.62 14.18 -6.83
C GLN A 92 11.05 12.77 -7.24
N GLU A 93 11.92 12.13 -6.46
CA GLU A 93 12.36 10.75 -6.70
C GLU A 93 11.19 9.77 -6.60
N ILE A 94 10.31 9.96 -5.62
CA ILE A 94 9.12 9.10 -5.44
C ILE A 94 8.17 9.26 -6.64
N ALA A 95 7.95 10.49 -7.11
CA ALA A 95 7.10 10.74 -8.27
C ALA A 95 7.68 10.11 -9.55
N ALA A 96 9.00 10.19 -9.75
CA ALA A 96 9.68 9.54 -10.87
C ALA A 96 9.53 8.01 -10.78
N LEU A 97 9.77 7.42 -9.61
CA LEU A 97 9.60 5.99 -9.39
C LEU A 97 8.17 5.51 -9.70
N LEU A 98 7.15 6.26 -9.26
CA LEU A 98 5.75 5.93 -9.56
C LEU A 98 5.46 5.97 -11.06
N ALA A 99 6.01 6.95 -11.78
CA ALA A 99 5.87 7.05 -13.24
C ALA A 99 6.52 5.84 -13.92
N ASP A 100 7.74 5.47 -13.53
CA ASP A 100 8.47 4.33 -14.08
C ASP A 100 7.71 3.01 -13.85
N LEU A 101 7.17 2.81 -12.64
CA LEU A 101 6.38 1.61 -12.30
C LEU A 101 5.11 1.50 -13.16
N LEU A 102 4.42 2.61 -13.41
CA LEU A 102 3.23 2.64 -14.26
C LEU A 102 3.58 2.34 -15.72
N SER A 103 4.63 2.96 -16.26
CA SER A 103 5.09 2.72 -17.63
C SER A 103 5.55 1.26 -17.82
N ALA A 104 6.28 0.69 -16.87
CA ALA A 104 6.67 -0.71 -16.92
C ALA A 104 5.46 -1.67 -16.90
N ALA A 105 4.43 -1.35 -16.12
CA ALA A 105 3.19 -2.12 -16.08
C ALA A 105 2.31 -1.98 -17.34
N GLU A 106 2.49 -0.92 -18.13
CA GLU A 106 1.82 -0.74 -19.43
C GLU A 106 2.54 -1.53 -20.53
N MET A 107 3.88 -1.51 -20.55
CA MET A 107 4.69 -2.28 -21.52
C MET A 107 4.44 -3.79 -21.39
N SER A 108 4.46 -4.34 -20.17
CA SER A 108 4.22 -5.77 -19.94
C SER A 108 2.83 -6.25 -20.40
N ARG A 109 1.83 -5.35 -20.40
CA ARG A 109 0.49 -5.62 -20.93
C ARG A 109 0.44 -5.59 -22.46
N SER A 110 1.22 -4.73 -23.10
CA SER A 110 1.30 -4.65 -24.56
C SER A 110 1.99 -5.86 -25.19
N GLU A 111 2.91 -6.51 -24.49
CA GLU A 111 3.60 -7.73 -24.94
C GLU A 111 2.76 -9.00 -24.73
N SER A 112 1.72 -8.93 -23.90
CA SER A 112 0.84 -10.06 -23.55
C SER A 112 -0.51 -10.04 -24.30
N ALA A 113 -0.75 -9.04 -25.15
CA ALA A 113 -1.98 -8.83 -25.93
C ALA A 113 -1.79 -9.22 -27.40
#